data_AF-A0A834P9F2-F1
#
_entry.id   AF-A0A834P9F2-F1
#
_cell.length_a   1.000
_cell.length_b   1.000
_cell.length_c   1.000
_cell.angle_alpha   90.00
_cell.angle_beta   90.00
_cell.angle_gamma   90.00
#
_symmetry.space_group_name_H-M   'P 1'
#
loop_
_entity.id
_entity.type
_entity.pdbx_description
1 polymer ?
#
loop_
_entity_poly.entity_id
_entity_poly.type
_entity_poly.pdbx_seq_one_letter_code
_entity_poly.pdbx_strand_id
1 'polypeptide(L)'
;MARCNGRNDCDDRSDEYNCTVTTCSSDQFRCIDGICLSIDKRCNGVADCRNGEDENQCGEWGSSLLYFNPFSKKPLRIIRRLID
;
A
#
# COMPACT_ATOMS: atom_id res chain seq x y z
N MET A 1 -27.36 5.90 6.77
CA MET A 1 -26.37 6.18 7.81
C MET A 1 -25.24 5.17 7.66
N ALA A 2 -24.35 5.44 6.72
CA ALA A 2 -23.14 4.64 6.53
C ALA A 2 -21.99 5.35 7.26
N ARG A 3 -21.00 4.58 7.73
CA ARG A 3 -19.85 5.11 8.46
C ARG A 3 -18.59 4.95 7.61
N CYS A 4 -17.65 5.87 7.77
CA CYS A 4 -16.31 5.80 7.18
C CYS A 4 -16.33 5.62 5.65
N ASN A 5 -17.27 6.29 4.97
CA ASN A 5 -17.45 6.19 3.52
C ASN A 5 -17.03 7.48 2.79
N GLY A 6 -16.47 8.46 3.52
CA GLY A 6 -16.02 9.74 2.97
C GLY A 6 -17.13 10.74 2.70
N ARG A 7 -18.38 10.43 3.08
CA ARG A 7 -19.53 11.32 3.00
C ARG A 7 -19.96 11.72 4.41
N ASN A 8 -20.60 12.88 4.51
CA ASN A 8 -21.19 13.33 5.76
C ASN A 8 -22.63 12.81 5.84
N ASP A 9 -22.80 11.58 6.29
CA ASP A 9 -24.11 10.96 6.47
C ASP A 9 -24.74 11.28 7.84
N CYS A 10 -23.97 11.87 8.78
CA CYS A 10 -24.47 12.48 10.02
C CYS A 10 -24.42 14.02 9.98
N ASP A 11 -25.33 14.70 10.71
CA ASP A 11 -25.32 16.18 10.82
C ASP A 11 -24.04 16.73 11.48
N ASP A 12 -23.41 15.93 12.34
CA ASP A 12 -22.20 16.29 13.10
C ASP A 12 -20.92 15.62 12.55
N ARG A 13 -20.98 14.93 11.41
CA ARG A 13 -19.85 14.19 10.81
C ARG A 13 -19.26 13.07 11.68
N SER A 14 -20.00 12.62 12.68
CA SER A 14 -19.58 11.54 13.60
C SER A 14 -19.48 10.16 12.96
N ASP A 15 -20.12 9.97 11.81
CA ASP A 15 -19.95 8.81 10.95
C ASP A 15 -18.54 8.71 10.35
N GLU A 16 -17.82 9.84 10.28
CA GLU A 16 -16.45 9.94 9.79
C GLU A 16 -15.42 10.17 10.92
N TYR A 17 -15.86 10.26 12.17
CA TYR A 17 -14.97 10.37 13.34
C TYR A 17 -14.62 9.01 13.94
N ASN A 18 -13.37 8.90 14.41
CA ASN A 18 -12.80 7.67 14.98
C ASN A 18 -12.99 6.44 14.07
N CYS A 19 -13.04 6.67 12.76
CA CYS A 19 -12.75 5.64 11.80
C CYS A 19 -11.30 5.25 12.08
N THR A 20 -11.08 4.05 12.64
CA THR A 20 -9.83 3.33 12.40
C THR A 20 -9.75 3.26 10.90
N VAL A 21 -9.03 4.23 10.35
CA VAL A 21 -9.15 4.60 8.94
C VAL A 21 -9.05 3.29 8.20
N THR A 22 -9.97 3.02 7.29
CA THR A 22 -9.74 1.98 6.30
C THR A 22 -8.64 2.47 5.34
N THR A 23 -7.57 3.09 5.87
CA THR A 23 -6.22 2.96 5.37
C THR A 23 -6.05 1.48 5.19
N CYS A 24 -5.78 1.10 3.96
CA CYS A 24 -5.54 -0.25 3.51
C CYS A 24 -4.91 -1.14 4.58
N SER A 25 -5.20 -2.44 4.54
CA SER A 25 -4.60 -3.40 5.47
C SER A 25 -3.10 -3.18 5.60
N SER A 26 -2.49 -3.55 6.72
CA SER A 26 -1.04 -3.36 6.95
C SER A 26 -0.15 -3.93 5.83
N ASP A 27 -0.68 -4.89 5.06
CA ASP A 27 -0.04 -5.54 3.92
C ASP A 27 -0.46 -4.95 2.55
N GLN A 28 -1.00 -3.74 2.54
CA GLN A 28 -1.47 -3.05 1.34
C GLN A 28 -0.85 -1.65 1.21
N PHE A 29 -0.56 -1.27 -0.02
CA PHE A 29 -0.15 0.08 -0.38
C PHE A 29 -1.37 0.92 -0.74
N ARG A 30 -1.42 2.16 -0.26
CA ARG A 30 -2.51 3.11 -0.55
C ARG A 30 -2.07 4.09 -1.64
N CYS A 31 -2.72 4.03 -2.79
CA CYS A 31 -2.63 5.05 -3.83
C CYS A 31 -3.15 6.40 -3.31
N ILE A 32 -2.78 7.49 -3.98
CA ILE A 32 -3.21 8.86 -3.64
C ILE A 32 -4.72 9.01 -3.81
N ASP A 33 -5.30 8.34 -4.81
CA ASP A 33 -6.75 8.28 -5.05
C ASP A 33 -7.52 7.44 -4.02
N GLY A 34 -6.81 6.80 -3.08
CA GLY A 34 -7.39 6.01 -2.00
C GLY A 34 -7.55 4.52 -2.32
N ILE A 35 -7.16 4.06 -3.52
CA ILE A 35 -7.16 2.63 -3.86
C ILE A 35 -6.12 1.88 -3.02
N CYS A 36 -6.50 0.68 -2.59
CA CYS A 36 -5.64 -0.23 -1.86
C CYS A 36 -5.11 -1.32 -2.78
N LEU A 37 -3.80 -1.29 -3.02
CA LEU A 37 -3.09 -2.33 -3.75
C LEU A 37 -2.44 -3.30 -2.79
N SER A 38 -2.26 -4.54 -3.22
CA SER A 38 -1.44 -5.49 -2.46
C SER A 38 0.01 -5.01 -2.43
N ILE A 39 0.75 -5.27 -1.34
CA ILE A 39 2.13 -4.77 -1.23
C ILE A 39 3.07 -5.29 -2.33
N ASP A 40 2.76 -6.44 -2.95
CA ASP A 40 3.49 -6.99 -4.10
C ASP A 40 3.31 -6.18 -5.40
N LYS A 41 2.33 -5.27 -5.43
CA LYS A 41 2.12 -4.35 -6.55
C LYS A 41 2.94 -3.08 -6.45
N ARG A 42 3.55 -2.79 -5.31
CA ARG A 42 4.41 -1.63 -5.16
C ARG A 42 5.80 -1.95 -5.69
N CYS A 43 6.33 -1.13 -6.59
CA CYS A 43 7.64 -1.31 -7.22
C CYS A 43 7.75 -2.63 -8.00
N ASN A 44 6.68 -3.02 -8.69
CA ASN A 44 6.64 -4.25 -9.49
C ASN A 44 6.96 -4.03 -10.98
N GLY A 45 7.25 -2.80 -11.39
CA GLY A 45 7.47 -2.38 -12.77
C GLY A 45 6.20 -2.09 -13.57
N VAL A 46 5.03 -2.10 -12.93
CA VAL A 46 3.71 -1.89 -13.54
C VAL A 46 2.99 -0.78 -12.77
N ALA A 47 2.52 0.24 -13.48
CA ALA A 47 1.68 1.26 -12.86
C ALA A 47 0.29 0.69 -12.56
N ASP A 48 0.06 0.27 -11.31
CA ASP A 48 -1.22 -0.21 -10.81
C ASP A 48 -2.06 0.94 -10.18
N CYS A 49 -1.43 2.02 -9.69
CA CYS A 49 -2.15 3.24 -9.29
C CYS A 49 -2.47 4.14 -10.50
N ARG A 50 -3.49 5.01 -10.33
CA ARG A 50 -3.94 5.93 -11.40
C ARG A 50 -2.83 6.82 -11.96
N ASN A 51 -1.89 7.27 -11.12
CA ASN A 51 -0.78 8.11 -11.57
C ASN A 51 0.57 7.36 -11.49
N GLY A 52 0.56 6.03 -11.35
CA GLY A 52 1.76 5.19 -11.25
C GLY A 52 2.59 5.46 -9.99
N GLU A 53 2.01 6.04 -8.94
CA GLU A 53 2.73 6.38 -7.72
C GLU A 53 3.22 5.18 -6.90
N ASP A 54 2.66 4.00 -7.16
CA ASP A 54 3.14 2.72 -6.67
C ASP A 54 4.53 2.35 -7.19
N GLU A 55 4.94 2.96 -8.31
CA GLU A 55 6.26 2.78 -8.94
C GLU A 55 7.21 3.98 -8.68
N ASN A 56 6.78 4.94 -7.85
CA ASN A 56 7.60 6.10 -7.51
C ASN A 56 8.48 5.85 -6.28
N GLN A 57 9.68 6.42 -6.28
CA GLN A 57 10.66 6.32 -5.18
C GLN A 57 11.00 4.88 -4.79
N CYS A 58 10.84 3.95 -5.72
CA CYS A 58 11.45 2.64 -5.68
C CYS A 58 12.96 2.89 -5.82
N GLY A 59 13.73 2.76 -4.73
CA GLY A 59 15.19 2.87 -4.81
C GLY A 59 15.78 1.83 -5.79
N GLU A 60 17.09 1.60 -5.77
CA GLU A 60 17.76 0.58 -6.63
C GLU A 60 17.33 -0.89 -6.34
N TRP A 61 16.23 -1.05 -5.62
CA TRP A 61 15.55 -2.27 -5.21
C TRP A 61 14.24 -2.49 -5.99
N GLY A 62 13.84 -1.57 -6.87
CA GLY A 62 12.56 -1.60 -7.60
C GLY A 62 12.57 -2.32 -8.96
N SER A 63 13.71 -2.86 -9.40
CA SER A 63 13.84 -3.39 -10.77
C SER A 63 14.60 -4.72 -10.88
N SER A 64 14.97 -5.34 -9.75
CA SER A 64 15.57 -6.66 -9.79
C SER A 64 14.56 -7.73 -9.38
N LEU A 65 14.28 -8.64 -10.32
CA LEU A 65 13.64 -9.95 -10.17
C LEU A 65 14.27 -10.86 -9.07
N LEU A 66 15.11 -10.30 -8.20
CA LEU A 66 15.81 -10.94 -7.09
C LEU A 66 15.07 -10.80 -5.74
N TYR A 67 13.98 -10.02 -5.67
CA TYR A 67 13.18 -9.79 -4.45
C TYR A 67 11.98 -10.72 -4.25
N PHE A 68 11.64 -11.51 -5.27
CA PHE A 68 10.58 -12.49 -5.19
C PHE A 68 11.20 -13.88 -5.10
N ASN A 69 11.09 -14.53 -3.94
CA ASN A 69 11.23 -15.99 -3.93
C ASN A 69 10.08 -16.54 -4.81
N PRO A 70 10.36 -17.26 -5.93
CA PRO A 70 9.33 -17.78 -6.82
C PRO A 70 8.36 -18.74 -6.13
N PHE A 71 8.70 -19.21 -4.93
CA PHE A 71 7.90 -20.13 -4.13
C PHE A 71 6.94 -19.47 -3.12
N SER A 72 7.03 -18.16 -2.84
CA SER A 72 6.22 -17.58 -1.75
C SER A 72 5.74 -16.15 -1.93
N LYS A 73 6.13 -15.39 -2.97
CA LYS A 73 5.64 -14.01 -3.23
C LYS A 73 5.54 -13.12 -1.96
N LYS A 74 6.49 -13.25 -1.02
CA LYS A 74 6.55 -12.46 0.21
C LYS A 74 7.77 -11.55 0.15
N PRO A 75 7.66 -10.29 0.64
CA PRO A 75 8.84 -9.44 0.80
C PRO A 75 9.78 -10.11 1.80
N LEU A 76 11.01 -10.42 1.37
CA LEU A 76 12.06 -10.86 2.27
C LEU A 76 12.35 -9.71 3.25
N ARG A 77 11.83 -9.79 4.47
CA ARG A 77 12.27 -8.95 5.59
C ARG A 77 13.72 -9.31 5.92
N ILE A 78 14.68 -8.74 5.19
CA ILE A 78 16.08 -8.79 5.59
C ILE A 78 16.27 -7.65 6.60
N ILE A 79 16.13 -8.02 7.87
CA ILE A 79 16.86 -7.39 8.98
C ILE A 79 18.25 -7.04 8.47
N ARG A 80 18.55 -5.75 8.42
CA ARG A 80 19.86 -5.20 8.09
C ARG A 80 20.95 -5.88 8.92
N ARG A 81 21.62 -6.86 8.32
CA ARG A 81 22.99 -7.24 8.64
C ARG A 81 23.67 -7.59 7.33
N LEU A 82 24.30 -6.59 6.72
CA LEU A 82 25.44 -6.85 5.86
C LEU A 82 26.68 -6.79 6.77
N ILE A 83 27.26 -7.97 6.99
CA ILE A 83 28.70 -8.32 6.99
C ILE A 83 29.64 -7.53 7.94
N ASP A 84 30.32 -8.27 8.82
CA ASP A 84 31.42 -7.91 9.75
C ASP A 84 31.15 -6.86 10.85
#